data_AF-A0A3B9F8K9-F1
#
_entry.id   AF-A0A3B9F8K9-F1
#
_cell.length_a   1.000
_cell.length_b   1.000
_cell.length_c   1.000
_cell.angle_alpha   90.00
_cell.angle_beta   90.00
_cell.angle_gamma   90.00
#
_symmetry.space_group_name_H-M   'P 1'
#
loop_
_entity.id
_entity.type
_entity.pdbx_description
1 polymer ?
#
loop_
_entity_poly.entity_id
_entity_poly.type
_entity_poly.pdbx_seq_one_letter_code
_entity_poly.pdbx_strand_id
1 'polypeptide(L)'
;GDRAKFGLTIPEIINVIDQFRDANLLDSFQLLHFHVGSQISAINVIKDAIQEASRIYVELGLLGANMKYLDVGGGLAVDYDGSQTNFYASKNYNMQNYANDIVAELQDACAENNLSVPTLISESGRAIASHQSVLIFDILSVSEVNSIPPELPEEGDSQLISYLWETCQLINQENYQELYHDAAQFKEEAISRFNLGILSIRERAKAEQLYWACCQKVLDITRKQEYVPDELEDLEKIMASIYYINLSVFQSAPDCWAINQLFPIMPIHRLDEEPNRRAILADLTCDSDGKIDSFIDLRDVKSILELHSLQAGQPYYLGMFLNGAYQEIMGNLHNLFGDTNAVHIQLTPKGYKIKHIVKGDTMDEVLVYVQYDTEDMIERIRQRCERALEEKQISLTESQKLLQTYEKSLSKYTYLCS
;
A
#
# COMPACT_ATOMS: atom_id res chain seq x y z
N GLY A 1 1.01 -7.91 -28.88
CA GLY A 1 2.48 -8.03 -29.08
C GLY A 1 2.87 -9.49 -29.16
N ASP A 2 3.97 -9.81 -29.85
CA ASP A 2 4.37 -11.17 -30.27
C ASP A 2 4.55 -12.22 -29.16
N ARG A 3 4.44 -11.82 -27.88
CA ARG A 3 4.47 -12.70 -26.70
C ARG A 3 3.35 -12.42 -25.69
N ALA A 4 2.26 -11.80 -26.14
CA ALA A 4 1.09 -11.60 -25.30
C ALA A 4 0.50 -12.96 -24.87
N LYS A 5 -0.05 -13.02 -23.65
CA LYS A 5 -0.64 -14.24 -23.09
C LYS A 5 -1.80 -14.78 -23.93
N PHE A 6 -2.55 -13.86 -24.55
CA PHE A 6 -3.72 -14.14 -25.36
C PHE A 6 -3.75 -13.22 -26.59
N GLY A 7 -4.53 -13.61 -27.59
CA GLY A 7 -4.69 -12.88 -28.84
C GLY A 7 -4.31 -13.74 -30.03
N LEU A 8 -4.97 -13.51 -31.16
CA LEU A 8 -4.64 -14.13 -32.43
C LEU A 8 -3.71 -13.20 -33.21
N THR A 9 -2.67 -13.75 -33.80
CA THR A 9 -1.85 -13.04 -34.79
C THR A 9 -2.66 -12.76 -36.05
N ILE A 10 -2.25 -11.79 -36.86
CA ILE A 10 -2.95 -11.48 -38.12
C ILE A 10 -3.13 -12.72 -39.02
N PRO A 11 -2.13 -13.60 -39.23
CA PRO A 11 -2.33 -14.83 -39.98
C PRO A 11 -3.37 -15.78 -39.37
N GLU A 12 -3.42 -15.88 -38.04
CA GLU A 12 -4.42 -16.70 -37.35
C GLU A 12 -5.82 -16.10 -37.47
N ILE A 13 -5.96 -14.78 -37.40
CA ILE A 13 -7.23 -14.07 -37.63
C ILE A 13 -7.77 -14.41 -39.03
N ILE A 14 -6.93 -14.32 -40.07
CA ILE A 14 -7.34 -14.68 -41.45
C ILE A 14 -7.77 -16.13 -41.54
N ASN A 15 -7.01 -17.06 -40.95
CA ASN A 15 -7.37 -18.48 -40.93
C ASN A 15 -8.74 -18.72 -40.24
N VAL A 16 -9.01 -18.02 -39.13
CA VAL A 16 -10.31 -18.09 -38.45
C VAL A 16 -11.43 -17.57 -39.36
N ILE A 17 -11.25 -16.44 -40.04
CA ILE A 17 -12.24 -15.92 -40.99
C ILE A 17 -12.53 -16.93 -42.10
N ASP A 18 -11.49 -17.53 -42.67
CA ASP A 18 -11.64 -18.52 -43.75
C ASP A 18 -12.40 -19.76 -43.25
N GLN A 19 -12.12 -20.24 -42.03
CA GLN A 19 -12.88 -21.33 -41.41
C GLN A 19 -14.36 -20.97 -41.20
N PHE A 20 -14.65 -19.74 -40.74
CA PHE A 20 -16.02 -19.26 -40.59
C PHE A 20 -16.72 -19.12 -41.94
N ARG A 21 -16.01 -18.70 -42.99
CA ARG A 21 -16.53 -18.60 -44.35
C ARG A 21 -16.85 -19.98 -44.92
N ASP A 22 -15.94 -20.95 -44.81
CA ASP A 22 -16.12 -22.32 -45.29
C ASP A 22 -17.28 -23.04 -44.58
N ALA A 23 -17.51 -22.70 -43.30
CA ALA A 23 -18.63 -23.21 -42.52
C ALA A 23 -19.97 -22.49 -42.78
N ASN A 24 -20.00 -21.43 -43.62
CA ASN A 24 -21.15 -20.53 -43.78
C ASN A 24 -21.63 -19.90 -42.45
N LEU A 25 -20.68 -19.58 -41.57
CA LEU A 25 -20.94 -18.99 -40.24
C LEU A 25 -20.36 -17.58 -40.09
N LEU A 26 -19.87 -16.96 -41.17
CA LEU A 26 -19.20 -15.66 -41.13
C LEU A 26 -20.05 -14.54 -40.46
N ASP A 27 -21.38 -14.62 -40.55
CA ASP A 27 -22.31 -13.72 -39.84
C ASP A 27 -22.23 -13.81 -38.31
N SER A 28 -21.65 -14.88 -37.76
CA SER A 28 -21.43 -15.10 -36.33
C SER A 28 -20.17 -14.39 -35.82
N PHE A 29 -19.26 -13.99 -36.73
CA PHE A 29 -18.07 -13.22 -36.39
C PHE A 29 -18.46 -11.73 -36.27
N GLN A 30 -18.66 -11.25 -35.04
CA GLN A 30 -19.31 -9.95 -34.78
C GLN A 30 -18.52 -9.00 -33.88
N LEU A 31 -17.48 -9.47 -33.19
CA LEU A 31 -16.78 -8.71 -32.16
C LEU A 31 -15.27 -8.80 -32.35
N LEU A 32 -14.63 -7.63 -32.41
CA LEU A 32 -13.18 -7.51 -32.25
C LEU A 32 -12.91 -7.05 -30.82
N HIS A 33 -12.00 -7.73 -30.13
CA HIS A 33 -11.56 -7.39 -28.79
C HIS A 33 -10.05 -7.18 -28.79
N PHE A 34 -9.59 -6.16 -28.06
CA PHE A 34 -8.19 -6.02 -27.67
C PHE A 34 -8.09 -5.49 -26.24
N HIS A 35 -6.97 -5.79 -25.58
CA HIS A 35 -6.69 -5.29 -24.25
C HIS A 35 -5.22 -4.87 -24.13
N VAL A 36 -4.99 -3.59 -23.85
CA VAL A 36 -3.65 -3.00 -23.76
C VAL A 36 -2.98 -3.32 -22.42
N GLY A 37 -3.77 -3.57 -21.38
CA GLY A 37 -3.33 -3.74 -20.00
C GLY A 37 -4.16 -2.87 -19.04
N SER A 38 -3.86 -2.95 -17.74
CA SER A 38 -4.45 -2.09 -16.72
C SER A 38 -3.58 -0.85 -16.48
N GLN A 39 -4.20 0.26 -16.05
CA GLN A 39 -3.49 1.47 -15.61
C GLN A 39 -2.57 2.05 -16.72
N ILE A 40 -3.12 2.28 -17.92
CA ILE A 40 -2.36 2.91 -19.00
C ILE A 40 -2.28 4.42 -18.72
N SER A 41 -1.13 4.89 -18.26
CA SER A 41 -0.88 6.28 -17.85
C SER A 41 -0.80 7.26 -19.03
N ALA A 42 -0.40 6.77 -20.21
CA ALA A 42 -0.14 7.59 -21.39
C ALA A 42 -1.26 7.47 -22.43
N ILE A 43 -1.89 8.59 -22.80
CA ILE A 43 -2.96 8.60 -23.80
C ILE A 43 -2.51 8.16 -25.20
N ASN A 44 -1.26 8.42 -25.57
CA ASN A 44 -0.71 8.03 -26.88
C ASN A 44 -0.69 6.50 -27.06
N VAL A 45 -0.41 5.73 -25.99
CA VAL A 45 -0.46 4.26 -26.05
C VAL A 45 -1.87 3.77 -26.39
N ILE A 46 -2.90 4.45 -25.87
CA ILE A 46 -4.29 4.13 -26.18
C ILE A 46 -4.62 4.51 -27.63
N LYS A 47 -4.14 5.67 -28.10
CA LYS A 47 -4.30 6.12 -29.50
C LYS A 47 -3.69 5.13 -30.49
N ASP A 48 -2.46 4.71 -30.24
CA ASP A 48 -1.75 3.77 -31.12
C ASP A 48 -2.50 2.44 -31.19
N ALA A 49 -3.00 1.95 -30.04
CA ALA A 49 -3.77 0.71 -29.98
C ALA A 49 -5.13 0.80 -30.70
N ILE A 50 -5.90 1.88 -30.49
CA ILE A 50 -7.20 2.04 -31.16
C ILE A 50 -7.04 2.30 -32.66
N GLN A 51 -5.95 2.95 -33.08
CA GLN A 51 -5.63 3.14 -34.50
C GLN A 51 -5.42 1.79 -35.19
N GLU A 52 -4.58 0.92 -34.63
CA GLU A 52 -4.37 -0.43 -35.17
C GLU A 52 -5.66 -1.26 -35.15
N ALA A 53 -6.37 -1.28 -34.02
CA ALA A 53 -7.60 -2.03 -33.87
C ALA A 53 -8.72 -1.56 -34.82
N SER A 54 -8.83 -0.25 -35.06
CA SER A 54 -9.82 0.30 -36.00
C SER A 54 -9.53 -0.15 -37.43
N ARG A 55 -8.26 -0.22 -37.83
CA ARG A 55 -7.88 -0.74 -39.16
C ARG A 55 -8.18 -2.24 -39.28
N ILE A 56 -7.87 -3.03 -38.25
CA ILE A 56 -8.22 -4.46 -38.22
C ILE A 56 -9.74 -4.62 -38.33
N TYR A 57 -10.52 -3.87 -37.54
CA TYR A 57 -11.99 -3.91 -37.56
C TYR A 57 -12.55 -3.65 -38.97
N VAL A 58 -12.04 -2.63 -39.66
CA VAL A 58 -12.44 -2.28 -41.03
C VAL A 58 -12.13 -3.42 -41.99
N GLU A 59 -10.90 -3.96 -41.97
CA GLU A 59 -10.49 -5.07 -42.85
C GLU A 59 -11.35 -6.31 -42.64
N LEU A 60 -11.71 -6.63 -41.39
CA LEU A 60 -12.63 -7.72 -41.06
C LEU A 60 -14.02 -7.50 -41.70
N GLY A 61 -14.54 -6.27 -41.65
CA GLY A 61 -15.79 -5.90 -42.31
C GLY A 61 -15.71 -6.02 -43.84
N LEU A 62 -14.60 -5.58 -44.45
CA LEU A 62 -14.35 -5.71 -45.89
C LEU A 62 -14.24 -7.18 -46.36
N LEU A 63 -13.75 -8.07 -45.48
CA LEU A 63 -13.72 -9.53 -45.72
C LEU A 63 -15.09 -10.22 -45.62
N GLY A 64 -16.14 -9.44 -45.30
CA GLY A 64 -17.53 -9.89 -45.23
C GLY A 64 -18.02 -10.30 -43.85
N ALA A 65 -17.22 -10.09 -42.79
CA ALA A 65 -17.66 -10.36 -41.43
C ALA A 65 -18.74 -9.36 -40.99
N ASN A 66 -19.75 -9.83 -40.26
CA ASN A 66 -20.86 -9.02 -39.76
C ASN A 66 -20.46 -8.29 -38.47
N MET A 67 -19.42 -7.46 -38.57
CA MET A 67 -18.85 -6.75 -37.43
C MET A 67 -19.87 -5.77 -36.82
N LYS A 68 -20.07 -5.88 -35.50
CA LYS A 68 -21.07 -5.09 -34.73
C LYS A 68 -20.50 -4.47 -33.48
N TYR A 69 -19.46 -5.07 -32.91
CA TYR A 69 -18.89 -4.68 -31.62
C TYR A 69 -17.39 -4.48 -31.77
N LEU A 70 -16.90 -3.39 -31.19
CA LEU A 70 -15.48 -3.21 -30.92
C LEU A 70 -15.32 -3.02 -29.42
N ASP A 71 -14.63 -3.97 -28.80
CA ASP A 71 -14.30 -3.95 -27.40
C ASP A 71 -12.84 -3.52 -27.22
N VAL A 72 -12.66 -2.36 -26.59
CA VAL A 72 -11.33 -1.78 -26.34
C VAL A 72 -10.70 -2.31 -25.04
N GLY A 73 -11.40 -3.21 -24.35
CA GLY A 73 -10.97 -3.79 -23.08
C GLY A 73 -10.84 -2.74 -21.98
N GLY A 74 -10.04 -3.07 -20.96
CA GLY A 74 -9.64 -2.15 -19.90
C GLY A 74 -8.50 -1.21 -20.30
N GLY A 75 -7.95 -0.50 -19.32
CA GLY A 75 -6.77 0.35 -19.49
C GLY A 75 -6.99 1.82 -19.12
N LEU A 76 -8.25 2.25 -19.03
CA LEU A 76 -8.61 3.55 -18.45
C LEU A 76 -8.04 3.67 -17.03
N ALA A 77 -7.03 4.51 -16.87
CA ALA A 77 -6.29 4.66 -15.62
C ALA A 77 -7.04 5.50 -14.60
N VAL A 78 -6.61 5.39 -13.33
CA VAL A 78 -7.00 6.26 -12.22
C VAL A 78 -5.81 7.12 -11.83
N ASP A 79 -6.06 8.38 -11.48
CA ASP A 79 -5.03 9.29 -10.99
C ASP A 79 -4.90 9.14 -9.47
N TYR A 80 -3.93 8.36 -9.01
CA TYR A 80 -3.74 8.06 -7.59
C TYR A 80 -2.94 9.16 -6.87
N ASP A 81 -1.99 9.83 -7.54
CA ASP A 81 -1.14 10.85 -6.94
C ASP A 81 -1.63 12.30 -7.17
N GLY A 82 -2.57 12.50 -8.10
CA GLY A 82 -3.13 13.81 -8.43
C GLY A 82 -2.26 14.68 -9.34
N SER A 83 -1.14 14.16 -9.85
CA SER A 83 -0.17 14.87 -10.67
C SER A 83 -0.65 15.12 -12.10
N GLN A 84 -1.59 14.30 -12.59
CA GLN A 84 -2.08 14.31 -13.98
C GLN A 84 -0.95 14.15 -15.01
N THR A 85 0.05 13.33 -14.69
CA THR A 85 1.22 13.09 -15.54
C THR A 85 1.22 11.67 -16.12
N ASN A 86 2.20 11.34 -16.97
CA ASN A 86 2.41 9.97 -17.45
C ASN A 86 3.13 9.08 -16.41
N PHE A 87 3.10 9.45 -15.13
CA PHE A 87 3.67 8.65 -14.07
C PHE A 87 2.83 7.37 -13.84
N TYR A 88 3.45 6.28 -13.35
CA TYR A 88 2.77 4.99 -13.26
C TYR A 88 1.56 5.00 -12.30
N ALA A 89 1.61 5.84 -11.25
CA ALA A 89 0.50 6.05 -10.32
C ALA A 89 -0.51 7.12 -10.80
N SER A 90 -0.32 7.70 -11.99
CA SER A 90 -1.16 8.77 -12.53
C SER A 90 -1.58 8.50 -13.98
N LYS A 91 -2.12 9.53 -14.65
CA LYS A 91 -2.44 9.54 -16.06
C LYS A 91 -2.46 10.95 -16.65
N ASN A 92 -2.00 11.09 -17.89
CA ASN A 92 -1.92 12.39 -18.59
C ASN A 92 -3.19 12.76 -19.39
N TYR A 93 -4.33 12.19 -19.03
CA TYR A 93 -5.60 12.37 -19.75
C TYR A 93 -6.80 12.20 -18.83
N ASN A 94 -7.94 12.78 -19.20
CA ASN A 94 -9.21 12.57 -18.50
C ASN A 94 -10.13 11.60 -19.25
N MET A 95 -11.24 11.22 -18.62
CA MET A 95 -12.23 10.29 -19.20
C MET A 95 -12.79 10.79 -20.53
N GLN A 96 -12.98 12.11 -20.68
CA GLN A 96 -13.49 12.69 -21.91
C GLN A 96 -12.46 12.61 -23.05
N ASN A 97 -11.18 12.83 -22.77
CA ASN A 97 -10.11 12.66 -23.77
C ASN A 97 -10.05 11.21 -24.24
N TYR A 98 -10.03 10.26 -23.31
CA TYR A 98 -10.08 8.82 -23.61
C TYR A 98 -11.26 8.46 -24.52
N ALA A 99 -12.47 8.91 -24.17
CA ALA A 99 -13.68 8.65 -24.95
C ALA A 99 -13.60 9.30 -26.35
N ASN A 100 -13.17 10.56 -26.44
CA ASN A 100 -13.06 11.28 -27.71
C ASN A 100 -12.07 10.61 -28.65
N ASP A 101 -10.90 10.23 -28.14
CA ASP A 101 -9.83 9.63 -28.94
C ASP A 101 -10.26 8.27 -29.52
N ILE A 102 -10.97 7.45 -28.74
CA ILE A 102 -11.49 6.16 -29.22
C ILE A 102 -12.61 6.36 -30.26
N VAL A 103 -13.56 7.24 -29.96
CA VAL A 103 -14.72 7.46 -30.82
C VAL A 103 -14.30 8.08 -32.16
N ALA A 104 -13.40 9.08 -32.13
CA ALA A 104 -12.96 9.78 -33.34
C ALA A 104 -12.18 8.85 -34.29
N GLU A 105 -11.19 8.10 -33.78
CA GLU A 105 -10.38 7.21 -34.61
C GLU A 105 -11.23 6.15 -35.32
N LEU A 106 -12.16 5.54 -34.60
CA LEU A 106 -13.04 4.52 -35.18
C LEU A 106 -14.05 5.11 -36.16
N GLN A 107 -14.57 6.30 -35.87
CA GLN A 107 -15.48 7.01 -36.76
C GLN A 107 -14.82 7.30 -38.10
N ASP A 108 -13.60 7.85 -38.07
CA ASP A 108 -12.85 8.19 -39.27
C ASP A 108 -12.50 6.94 -40.09
N ALA A 109 -11.99 5.89 -39.46
CA ALA A 109 -11.65 4.63 -40.12
C ALA A 109 -12.87 3.97 -40.80
N CYS A 110 -14.04 4.00 -40.14
CA CYS A 110 -15.28 3.46 -40.71
C CYS A 110 -15.82 4.32 -41.85
N ALA A 111 -15.77 5.66 -41.71
CA ALA A 111 -16.25 6.60 -42.72
C ALA A 111 -15.45 6.51 -44.02
N GLU A 112 -14.12 6.38 -43.94
CA GLU A 112 -13.24 6.20 -45.10
C GLU A 112 -13.62 4.98 -45.96
N ASN A 113 -14.18 3.94 -45.33
CA ASN A 113 -14.46 2.65 -45.96
C ASN A 113 -15.96 2.38 -46.15
N ASN A 114 -16.82 3.39 -45.89
CA ASN A 114 -18.29 3.29 -45.96
C ASN A 114 -18.87 2.13 -45.12
N LEU A 115 -18.26 1.85 -43.96
CA LEU A 115 -18.74 0.87 -43.00
C LEU A 115 -19.58 1.55 -41.90
N SER A 116 -20.53 0.81 -41.33
CA SER A 116 -21.27 1.27 -40.15
C SER A 116 -20.38 1.23 -38.92
N VAL A 117 -20.42 2.30 -38.13
CA VAL A 117 -19.74 2.33 -36.82
C VAL A 117 -20.32 1.26 -35.87
N PRO A 118 -19.48 0.51 -35.14
CA PRO A 118 -19.94 -0.51 -34.20
C PRO A 118 -20.50 0.09 -32.90
N THR A 119 -21.09 -0.78 -32.09
CA THR A 119 -21.22 -0.54 -30.66
C THR A 119 -19.86 -0.67 -29.99
N LEU A 120 -19.45 0.38 -29.27
CA LEU A 120 -18.24 0.38 -28.46
C LEU A 120 -18.48 -0.25 -27.09
N ILE A 121 -17.56 -1.12 -26.68
CA ILE A 121 -17.50 -1.72 -25.33
C ILE A 121 -16.17 -1.32 -24.69
N SER A 122 -16.20 -1.01 -23.40
CA SER A 122 -15.01 -0.77 -22.58
C SER A 122 -15.14 -1.51 -21.26
N GLU A 123 -14.08 -2.19 -20.86
CA GLU A 123 -13.99 -2.99 -19.64
C GLU A 123 -13.21 -2.22 -18.55
N SER A 124 -13.57 -0.95 -18.35
CA SER A 124 -12.88 0.00 -17.46
C SER A 124 -13.13 -0.25 -15.96
N GLY A 125 -12.84 -1.47 -15.47
CA GLY A 125 -13.13 -1.91 -14.11
C GLY A 125 -12.47 -1.06 -13.03
N ARG A 126 -11.14 -0.84 -13.12
CA ARG A 126 -10.38 -0.01 -12.16
C ARG A 126 -10.96 1.40 -12.04
N ALA A 127 -11.26 2.05 -13.16
CA ALA A 127 -11.80 3.40 -13.18
C ALA A 127 -13.16 3.53 -12.47
N ILE A 128 -14.00 2.49 -12.55
CA ILE A 128 -15.30 2.44 -11.88
C ILE A 128 -15.13 2.14 -10.38
N ALA A 129 -14.28 1.16 -10.06
CA ALA A 129 -14.23 0.57 -8.72
C ALA A 129 -13.33 1.33 -7.74
N SER A 130 -12.23 1.97 -8.17
CA SER A 130 -11.23 2.51 -7.24
C SER A 130 -11.80 3.49 -6.21
N HIS A 131 -12.68 4.40 -6.62
CA HIS A 131 -13.19 5.49 -5.77
C HIS A 131 -14.30 5.07 -4.78
N GLN A 132 -14.81 3.84 -4.86
CA GLN A 132 -16.02 3.44 -4.13
C GLN A 132 -15.76 3.03 -2.67
N SER A 133 -14.50 2.80 -2.30
CA SER A 133 -14.07 2.27 -1.01
C SER A 133 -13.04 3.20 -0.37
N VAL A 134 -13.08 3.26 0.96
CA VAL A 134 -12.08 3.92 1.81
C VAL A 134 -11.82 2.99 2.97
N LEU A 135 -10.56 2.60 3.15
CA LEU A 135 -10.12 1.80 4.28
C LEU A 135 -9.75 2.71 5.44
N ILE A 136 -10.38 2.51 6.60
CA ILE A 136 -10.17 3.32 7.81
C ILE A 136 -9.54 2.45 8.88
N PHE A 137 -8.46 2.91 9.49
CA PHE A 137 -7.74 2.21 10.57
C PHE A 137 -7.21 3.21 11.60
N ASP A 138 -7.05 2.76 12.85
CA ASP A 138 -6.43 3.53 13.92
C ASP A 138 -4.92 3.29 14.02
N ILE A 139 -4.25 4.23 14.69
CA ILE A 139 -2.86 4.11 15.11
C ILE A 139 -2.82 3.62 16.56
N LEU A 140 -2.13 2.51 16.79
CA LEU A 140 -2.04 1.89 18.13
C LEU A 140 -0.90 2.49 18.94
N SER A 141 0.23 2.77 18.29
CA SER A 141 1.42 3.30 18.95
C SER A 141 2.35 3.96 17.94
N VAL A 142 3.33 4.71 18.47
CA VAL A 142 4.39 5.35 17.69
C VAL A 142 5.73 4.98 18.31
N SER A 143 6.69 4.62 17.46
CA SER A 143 8.10 4.55 17.83
C SER A 143 8.82 5.76 17.26
N GLU A 144 9.37 6.60 18.13
CA GLU A 144 10.16 7.77 17.74
C GLU A 144 11.65 7.48 17.96
N VAL A 145 12.50 8.06 17.11
CA VAL A 145 13.95 8.06 17.35
C VAL A 145 14.23 8.97 18.55
N ASN A 146 14.89 8.42 19.58
CA ASN A 146 15.28 9.22 20.73
C ASN A 146 16.50 10.09 20.38
N SER A 147 16.24 11.35 20.04
CA SER A 147 17.25 12.35 19.71
C SER A 147 17.59 13.29 20.87
N ILE A 148 17.11 13.00 22.09
CA ILE A 148 17.47 13.79 23.28
C ILE A 148 18.92 13.44 23.65
N PRO A 149 19.86 14.40 23.59
CA PRO A 149 21.25 14.13 23.93
C PRO A 149 21.35 13.74 25.42
N PRO A 150 22.18 12.73 25.76
CA PRO A 150 22.44 12.38 27.15
C PRO A 150 23.15 13.52 27.89
N GLU A 151 23.15 13.44 29.22
CA GLU A 151 23.95 14.32 30.08
C GLU A 151 25.46 14.19 29.75
N LEU A 152 26.25 15.15 30.25
CA LEU A 152 27.69 15.26 30.01
C LEU A 152 28.40 13.90 30.25
N PRO A 153 29.36 13.48 29.40
CA PRO A 153 30.11 12.25 29.60
C PRO A 153 30.72 12.18 31.01
N GLU A 154 30.63 11.02 31.65
CA GLU A 154 31.07 10.80 33.02
C GLU A 154 32.57 10.47 33.09
N GLU A 155 33.18 10.68 34.26
CA GLU A 155 34.56 10.34 34.54
C GLU A 155 34.72 8.79 34.53
N GLY A 156 35.09 8.23 33.37
CA GLY A 156 35.20 6.78 33.14
C GLY A 156 34.56 6.29 31.84
N ASP A 157 33.77 7.12 31.14
CA ASP A 157 33.28 6.79 29.81
C ASP A 157 34.45 6.67 28.81
N SER A 158 34.31 5.77 27.82
CA SER A 158 35.28 5.68 26.73
C SER A 158 35.44 7.01 26.00
N GLN A 159 36.66 7.30 25.55
CA GLN A 159 36.99 8.51 24.78
C GLN A 159 36.11 8.71 23.53
N LEU A 160 35.57 7.62 22.97
CA LEU A 160 34.61 7.64 21.87
C LEU A 160 33.34 8.46 22.22
N ILE A 161 32.84 8.34 23.46
CA ILE A 161 31.65 9.06 23.93
C ILE A 161 31.93 10.55 24.00
N SER A 162 33.12 10.93 24.47
CA SER A 162 33.56 12.33 24.48
C SER A 162 33.64 12.90 23.06
N TYR A 163 34.21 12.16 22.11
CA TYR A 163 34.27 12.59 20.71
C TYR A 163 32.88 12.79 20.10
N LEU A 164 31.97 11.82 20.27
CA LEU A 164 30.58 11.96 19.82
C LEU A 164 29.86 13.16 20.46
N TRP A 165 30.10 13.39 21.75
CA TRP A 165 29.53 14.54 22.45
C TRP A 165 30.06 15.86 21.91
N GLU A 166 31.36 15.99 21.71
CA GLU A 166 32.00 17.16 21.10
C GLU A 166 31.50 17.41 19.68
N THR A 167 31.46 16.38 18.83
CA THR A 167 30.88 16.42 17.48
C THR A 167 29.45 16.96 17.53
N CYS A 168 28.62 16.45 18.45
CA CYS A 168 27.24 16.92 18.62
C CYS A 168 27.17 18.41 18.96
N GLN A 169 28.07 18.94 19.79
CA GLN A 169 28.10 20.36 20.15
C GLN A 169 28.59 21.27 19.02
N LEU A 170 29.48 20.77 18.15
CA LEU A 170 30.12 21.57 17.11
C LEU A 170 29.29 21.73 15.81
N ILE A 171 28.26 20.91 15.62
CA ILE A 171 27.38 20.94 14.43
C ILE A 171 26.76 22.33 14.25
N ASN A 172 27.03 22.93 13.09
CA ASN A 172 26.48 24.20 12.64
C ASN A 172 26.31 24.22 11.11
N GLN A 173 25.83 25.34 10.56
CA GLN A 173 25.48 25.46 9.14
C GLN A 173 26.66 25.31 8.17
N GLU A 174 27.90 25.50 8.61
CA GLU A 174 29.08 25.45 7.75
C GLU A 174 29.74 24.07 7.73
N ASN A 175 29.58 23.26 8.79
CA ASN A 175 30.32 22.01 8.99
C ASN A 175 29.43 20.76 9.19
N TYR A 176 28.11 20.87 9.02
CA TYR A 176 27.17 19.78 9.32
C TYR A 176 27.43 18.49 8.52
N GLN A 177 27.93 18.57 7.28
CA GLN A 177 28.23 17.39 6.45
C GLN A 177 29.41 16.59 7.03
N GLU A 178 30.54 17.27 7.28
CA GLU A 178 31.72 16.65 7.88
C GLU A 178 31.39 16.01 9.24
N LEU A 179 30.69 16.75 10.10
CA LEU A 179 30.34 16.25 11.43
C LEU A 179 29.27 15.15 11.42
N TYR A 180 28.44 15.07 10.38
CA TYR A 180 27.55 13.93 10.15
C TYR A 180 28.35 12.67 9.84
N HIS A 181 29.35 12.76 8.95
CA HIS A 181 30.24 11.64 8.64
C HIS A 181 31.05 11.18 9.85
N ASP A 182 31.60 12.11 10.62
CA ASP A 182 32.28 11.79 11.87
C ASP A 182 31.36 11.06 12.85
N ALA A 183 30.13 11.56 13.04
CA ALA A 183 29.15 10.92 13.91
C ALA A 183 28.79 9.50 13.43
N ALA A 184 28.61 9.30 12.12
CA ALA A 184 28.33 8.00 11.53
C ALA A 184 29.52 7.03 11.73
N GLN A 185 30.75 7.50 11.53
CA GLN A 185 31.95 6.71 11.77
C GLN A 185 32.08 6.30 13.24
N PHE A 186 31.85 7.24 14.18
CA PHE A 186 31.93 6.93 15.60
C PHE A 186 30.83 5.96 16.05
N LYS A 187 29.62 6.00 15.46
CA LYS A 187 28.58 5.00 15.69
C LYS A 187 29.04 3.60 15.26
N GLU A 188 29.58 3.47 14.06
CA GLU A 188 30.09 2.18 13.56
C GLU A 188 31.25 1.66 14.42
N GLU A 189 32.13 2.55 14.87
CA GLU A 189 33.19 2.20 15.81
C GLU A 189 32.62 1.76 17.17
N ALA A 190 31.56 2.40 17.67
CA ALA A 190 30.87 1.97 18.90
C ALA A 190 30.32 0.55 18.77
N ILE A 191 29.67 0.24 17.63
CA ILE A 191 29.12 -1.08 17.35
C ILE A 191 30.25 -2.12 17.30
N SER A 192 31.33 -1.82 16.58
CA SER A 192 32.50 -2.70 16.47
C SER A 192 33.14 -2.99 17.83
N ARG A 193 33.40 -1.95 18.64
CA ARG A 193 33.98 -2.09 19.98
C ARG A 193 33.05 -2.84 20.93
N PHE A 194 31.73 -2.66 20.84
CA PHE A 194 30.76 -3.43 21.61
C PHE A 194 30.79 -4.92 21.22
N ASN A 195 30.80 -5.23 19.92
CA ASN A 195 30.87 -6.62 19.42
C ASN A 195 32.16 -7.33 19.85
N LEU A 196 33.25 -6.59 20.04
CA LEU A 196 34.52 -7.09 20.56
C LEU A 196 34.59 -7.15 22.10
N GLY A 197 33.52 -6.75 22.80
CA GLY A 197 33.46 -6.73 24.27
C GLY A 197 34.25 -5.61 24.94
N ILE A 198 34.65 -4.58 24.19
CA ILE A 198 35.43 -3.42 24.68
C ILE A 198 34.51 -2.35 25.27
N LEU A 199 33.34 -2.12 24.67
CA LEU A 199 32.33 -1.18 25.17
C LEU A 199 31.22 -1.89 25.94
N SER A 200 30.75 -1.26 27.01
CA SER A 200 29.56 -1.71 27.73
C SER A 200 28.27 -1.38 26.96
N ILE A 201 27.17 -2.06 27.32
CA ILE A 201 25.84 -1.73 26.77
C ILE A 201 25.40 -0.29 27.13
N ARG A 202 25.87 0.23 28.28
CA ARG A 202 25.57 1.62 28.70
C ARG A 202 26.27 2.63 27.81
N GLU A 203 27.54 2.41 27.50
CA GLU A 203 28.29 3.28 26.59
C GLU A 203 27.77 3.17 25.15
N ARG A 204 27.42 1.96 24.68
CA ARG A 204 26.77 1.81 23.37
C ARG A 204 25.45 2.58 23.30
N ALA A 205 24.63 2.53 24.35
CA ALA A 205 23.40 3.31 24.42
C ALA A 205 23.66 4.83 24.37
N LYS A 206 24.66 5.33 25.12
CA LYS A 206 25.08 6.75 25.05
C LYS A 206 25.55 7.12 23.63
N ALA A 207 26.35 6.28 22.98
CA ALA A 207 26.84 6.51 21.63
C ALA A 207 25.70 6.58 20.59
N GLU A 208 24.75 5.65 20.65
CA GLU A 208 23.58 5.65 19.77
C GLU A 208 22.69 6.88 20.01
N GLN A 209 22.45 7.28 21.26
CA GLN A 209 21.69 8.50 21.58
C GLN A 209 22.39 9.77 21.06
N LEU A 210 23.70 9.89 21.24
CA LEU A 210 24.48 11.03 20.73
C LEU A 210 24.45 11.10 19.22
N TYR A 211 24.60 9.96 18.54
CA TYR A 211 24.47 9.88 17.08
C TYR A 211 23.09 10.40 16.61
N TRP A 212 22.00 9.93 17.22
CA TRP A 212 20.66 10.39 16.85
C TRP A 212 20.42 11.87 17.16
N ALA A 213 21.01 12.40 18.23
CA ALA A 213 21.02 13.83 18.51
C ALA A 213 21.78 14.63 17.45
N CYS A 214 22.93 14.12 16.96
CA CYS A 214 23.65 14.71 15.81
C CYS A 214 22.77 14.72 14.56
N CYS A 215 22.16 13.58 14.21
CA CYS A 215 21.26 13.45 13.07
C CYS A 215 20.10 14.45 13.14
N GLN A 216 19.49 14.65 14.31
CA GLN A 216 18.44 15.64 14.48
C GLN A 216 18.92 17.08 14.22
N LYS A 217 20.08 17.46 14.76
CA LYS A 217 20.67 18.79 14.50
C LYS A 217 20.97 19.00 13.02
N VAL A 218 21.53 17.98 12.36
CA VAL A 218 21.80 18.01 10.91
C VAL A 218 20.49 18.15 10.14
N LEU A 219 19.46 17.38 10.48
CA LEU A 219 18.14 17.45 9.85
C LEU A 219 17.48 18.84 9.99
N ASP A 220 17.61 19.47 11.16
CA ASP A 220 17.09 20.82 11.41
C ASP A 220 17.80 21.90 10.59
N ILE A 221 19.06 21.65 10.19
CA ILE A 221 19.84 22.51 9.29
C ILE A 221 19.42 22.25 7.84
N THR A 222 19.39 20.98 7.40
CA THR A 222 19.11 20.62 6.00
C THR A 222 17.72 21.06 5.56
N ARG A 223 16.70 20.97 6.44
CA ARG A 223 15.34 21.46 6.17
C ARG A 223 15.24 22.97 5.86
N LYS A 224 16.27 23.76 6.20
CA LYS A 224 16.32 25.21 5.95
C LYS A 224 17.14 25.56 4.71
N GLN A 225 17.81 24.59 4.09
CA GLN A 225 18.60 24.79 2.88
C GLN A 225 17.71 24.66 1.64
N GLU A 226 18.08 25.37 0.57
CA GLU A 226 17.40 25.23 -0.72
C GLU A 226 17.71 23.89 -1.40
N TYR A 227 18.88 23.31 -1.10
CA TYR A 227 19.35 22.04 -1.64
C TYR A 227 19.84 21.15 -0.50
N VAL A 228 19.39 19.90 -0.49
CA VAL A 228 19.86 18.86 0.42
C VAL A 228 20.96 18.08 -0.30
N PRO A 229 22.16 17.95 0.28
CA PRO A 229 23.22 17.11 -0.29
C PRO A 229 22.77 15.65 -0.44
N ASP A 230 23.16 14.99 -1.53
CA ASP A 230 22.76 13.61 -1.86
C ASP A 230 23.00 12.62 -0.71
N GLU A 231 24.09 12.78 0.06
CA GLU A 231 24.42 11.92 1.20
C GLU A 231 23.47 12.05 2.41
N LEU A 232 22.66 13.10 2.45
CA LEU A 232 21.68 13.39 3.51
C LEU A 232 20.23 13.20 3.03
N GLU A 233 20.03 12.77 1.78
CA GLU A 233 18.70 12.58 1.19
C GLU A 233 17.85 11.60 2.00
N ASP A 234 18.46 10.50 2.45
CA ASP A 234 17.80 9.48 3.28
C ASP A 234 17.67 9.86 4.75
N LEU A 235 18.31 10.94 5.22
CA LEU A 235 18.34 11.28 6.65
C LEU A 235 16.94 11.49 7.22
N GLU A 236 16.05 12.13 6.46
CA GLU A 236 14.68 12.37 6.91
C GLU A 236 13.88 11.06 7.01
N LYS A 237 14.12 10.10 6.11
CA LYS A 237 13.52 8.77 6.16
C LYS A 237 14.04 7.98 7.37
N ILE A 238 15.33 8.03 7.65
CA ILE A 238 15.95 7.33 8.80
C ILE A 238 15.45 7.91 10.13
N MET A 239 15.23 9.23 10.19
CA MET A 239 14.71 9.92 11.37
C MET A 239 13.17 9.88 11.49
N ALA A 240 12.48 9.29 10.51
CA ALA A 240 11.02 9.23 10.51
C ALA A 240 10.51 8.36 11.67
N SER A 241 9.40 8.80 12.27
CA SER A 241 8.71 8.02 13.29
C SER A 241 7.99 6.83 12.64
N ILE A 242 7.90 5.71 13.35
CA ILE A 242 7.13 4.55 12.88
C ILE A 242 5.76 4.59 13.56
N TYR A 243 4.70 4.73 12.77
CA TYR A 243 3.33 4.69 13.25
C TYR A 243 2.78 3.28 13.02
N TYR A 244 2.44 2.59 14.11
CA TYR A 244 1.90 1.23 14.04
C TYR A 244 0.40 1.28 13.77
N ILE A 245 0.02 0.93 12.54
CA ILE A 245 -1.35 0.95 12.04
C ILE A 245 -2.04 -0.37 12.40
N ASN A 246 -3.29 -0.31 12.85
CA ASN A 246 -4.11 -1.49 13.14
C ASN A 246 -4.65 -2.12 11.84
N LEU A 247 -3.75 -2.65 11.04
CA LEU A 247 -4.02 -3.16 9.70
C LEU A 247 -3.05 -4.31 9.36
N SER A 248 -3.39 -5.10 8.34
CA SER A 248 -2.44 -5.91 7.60
C SER A 248 -2.40 -5.43 6.15
N VAL A 249 -1.22 -5.01 5.68
CA VAL A 249 -0.97 -4.56 4.30
C VAL A 249 -1.21 -5.70 3.33
N PHE A 250 -0.80 -6.92 3.68
CA PHE A 250 -1.02 -8.13 2.87
C PHE A 250 -2.49 -8.46 2.64
N GLN A 251 -3.35 -8.13 3.62
CA GLN A 251 -4.79 -8.35 3.53
C GLN A 251 -5.52 -7.22 2.81
N SER A 252 -5.19 -5.96 3.12
CA SER A 252 -6.04 -4.81 2.71
C SER A 252 -5.40 -3.88 1.67
N ALA A 253 -4.10 -4.02 1.43
CA ALA A 253 -3.36 -3.23 0.44
C ALA A 253 -2.29 -4.09 -0.30
N PRO A 254 -2.66 -5.25 -0.86
CA PRO A 254 -1.69 -6.18 -1.45
C PRO A 254 -0.90 -5.56 -2.60
N ASP A 255 -1.51 -4.69 -3.43
CA ASP A 255 -0.80 -4.00 -4.52
C ASP A 255 0.32 -3.06 -4.01
N CYS A 256 0.25 -2.52 -2.78
CA CYS A 256 1.36 -1.75 -2.20
C CYS A 256 2.61 -2.62 -2.10
N TRP A 257 2.44 -3.85 -1.60
CA TRP A 257 3.53 -4.80 -1.41
C TRP A 257 3.98 -5.43 -2.73
N ALA A 258 3.03 -5.86 -3.58
CA ALA A 258 3.33 -6.67 -4.76
C ALA A 258 3.90 -5.86 -5.94
N ILE A 259 3.44 -4.62 -6.13
CA ILE A 259 3.75 -3.80 -7.31
C ILE A 259 4.07 -2.34 -6.99
N ASN A 260 4.33 -2.00 -5.72
CA ASN A 260 4.59 -0.64 -5.26
C ASN A 260 3.47 0.36 -5.63
N GLN A 261 2.21 -0.09 -5.64
CA GLN A 261 1.08 0.79 -5.92
C GLN A 261 0.96 1.84 -4.82
N LEU A 262 0.80 3.10 -5.24
CA LEU A 262 0.56 4.22 -4.32
C LEU A 262 -0.95 4.40 -4.08
N PHE A 263 -1.29 4.73 -2.84
CA PHE A 263 -2.62 5.16 -2.44
C PHE A 263 -2.53 6.49 -1.68
N PRO A 264 -3.49 7.42 -1.87
CA PRO A 264 -3.64 8.54 -0.98
C PRO A 264 -3.94 8.03 0.43
N ILE A 265 -3.11 8.43 1.41
CA ILE A 265 -3.32 8.15 2.82
C ILE A 265 -3.26 9.47 3.57
N MET A 266 -4.25 9.75 4.39
CA MET A 266 -4.27 10.97 5.21
C MET A 266 -5.08 10.77 6.50
N PRO A 267 -4.86 11.61 7.53
CA PRO A 267 -5.76 11.69 8.66
C PRO A 267 -7.18 12.03 8.20
N ILE A 268 -8.19 11.46 8.86
CA ILE A 268 -9.61 11.79 8.58
C ILE A 268 -10.21 12.75 9.62
N HIS A 269 -9.35 13.29 10.48
CA HIS A 269 -9.68 14.29 11.49
C HIS A 269 -8.45 15.15 11.78
N ARG A 270 -8.64 16.23 12.55
CA ARG A 270 -7.61 17.24 12.87
C ARG A 270 -7.01 17.91 11.62
N LEU A 271 -7.79 18.03 10.54
CA LEU A 271 -7.34 18.62 9.27
C LEU A 271 -7.10 20.13 9.33
N ASP A 272 -7.59 20.79 10.38
CA ASP A 272 -7.33 22.21 10.66
C ASP A 272 -6.05 22.43 11.48
N GLU A 273 -5.37 21.36 11.88
CA GLU A 273 -4.09 21.41 12.61
C GLU A 273 -2.95 21.12 11.63
N GLU A 274 -1.80 21.81 11.79
CA GLU A 274 -0.61 21.50 10.99
C GLU A 274 0.05 20.21 11.48
N PRO A 275 0.32 19.22 10.60
CA PRO A 275 1.06 18.02 10.97
C PRO A 275 2.47 18.37 11.47
N ASN A 276 2.89 17.77 12.57
CA ASN A 276 4.16 18.06 13.26
C ASN A 276 5.09 16.85 13.38
N ARG A 277 4.76 15.76 12.68
CA ARG A 277 5.53 14.51 12.63
C ARG A 277 5.70 14.06 11.19
N ARG A 278 6.85 13.45 10.93
CA ARG A 278 7.18 12.75 9.68
C ARG A 278 7.24 11.27 9.98
N ALA A 279 6.49 10.47 9.25
CA ALA A 279 6.30 9.08 9.61
C ALA A 279 6.31 8.13 8.41
N ILE A 280 6.70 6.89 8.69
CA ILE A 280 6.32 5.73 7.89
C ILE A 280 5.23 4.95 8.65
N LEU A 281 4.47 4.14 7.93
CA LEU A 281 3.43 3.30 8.53
C LEU A 281 3.93 1.87 8.58
N ALA A 282 3.86 1.22 9.74
CA ALA A 282 4.14 -0.21 9.89
C ALA A 282 2.86 -0.91 10.34
N ASP A 283 2.55 -2.04 9.74
CA ASP A 283 1.35 -2.82 10.02
C ASP A 283 1.56 -3.75 11.24
N LEU A 284 0.58 -4.61 11.51
CA LEU A 284 0.62 -5.53 12.66
C LEU A 284 1.35 -6.84 12.42
N THR A 285 1.78 -7.10 11.19
CA THR A 285 2.44 -8.35 10.85
C THR A 285 3.86 -8.37 11.43
N CYS A 286 4.40 -9.57 11.58
CA CYS A 286 5.79 -9.75 12.01
C CYS A 286 6.77 -9.66 10.83
N ASP A 287 6.27 -9.42 9.63
CA ASP A 287 7.06 -9.32 8.41
C ASP A 287 7.53 -7.88 8.21
N SER A 288 8.81 -7.71 7.87
CA SER A 288 9.39 -6.38 7.62
C SER A 288 8.83 -5.69 6.39
N ASP A 289 8.22 -6.44 5.47
CA ASP A 289 7.52 -5.93 4.29
C ASP A 289 6.11 -5.39 4.63
N GLY A 290 5.61 -5.66 5.84
CA GLY A 290 4.36 -5.12 6.39
C GLY A 290 4.46 -3.63 6.73
N LYS A 291 4.80 -2.80 5.74
CA LYS A 291 4.96 -1.35 5.90
C LYS A 291 4.53 -0.59 4.66
N ILE A 292 4.23 0.70 4.85
CA ILE A 292 4.02 1.68 3.80
C ILE A 292 5.02 2.81 4.04
N ASP A 293 6.03 2.89 3.18
CA ASP A 293 7.11 3.89 3.22
C ASP A 293 7.26 4.63 1.88
N SER A 294 6.21 4.60 1.06
CA SER A 294 6.08 5.32 -0.21
C SER A 294 4.68 5.95 -0.28
N PHE A 295 4.64 7.26 -0.49
CA PHE A 295 3.43 8.08 -0.43
C PHE A 295 3.35 9.01 -1.65
N ILE A 296 2.14 9.48 -1.94
CA ILE A 296 1.89 10.35 -3.08
C ILE A 296 2.54 11.73 -2.92
N ASP A 297 3.07 12.27 -4.01
CA ASP A 297 3.41 13.68 -4.15
C ASP A 297 3.27 14.14 -5.61
N LEU A 298 3.12 15.45 -5.81
CA LEU A 298 2.85 16.02 -7.14
C LEU A 298 4.09 16.02 -8.04
N ARG A 299 5.29 15.94 -7.46
CA ARG A 299 6.56 16.00 -8.20
C ARG A 299 7.23 14.63 -8.30
N ASP A 300 7.12 13.82 -7.24
CA ASP A 300 7.70 12.48 -7.19
C ASP A 300 6.98 11.61 -6.13
N VAL A 301 7.58 10.50 -5.72
CA VAL A 301 7.14 9.68 -4.59
C VAL A 301 7.80 10.16 -3.30
N LYS A 302 7.00 10.48 -2.27
CA LYS A 302 7.52 10.79 -0.93
C LYS A 302 7.83 9.50 -0.17
N SER A 303 8.92 9.52 0.60
CA SER A 303 9.30 8.41 1.48
C SER A 303 8.69 8.49 2.89
N ILE A 304 7.98 9.57 3.19
CA ILE A 304 7.41 9.89 4.51
C ILE A 304 6.04 10.54 4.36
N LEU A 305 5.21 10.39 5.40
CA LEU A 305 3.90 11.00 5.53
C LEU A 305 3.88 12.03 6.66
N GLU A 306 3.25 13.17 6.40
CA GLU A 306 3.00 14.22 7.39
C GLU A 306 1.82 13.85 8.31
N LEU A 307 2.11 13.62 9.60
CA LEU A 307 1.11 13.24 10.60
C LEU A 307 1.16 14.14 11.84
N HIS A 308 0.13 14.05 12.68
CA HIS A 308 0.07 14.71 13.97
C HIS A 308 0.60 13.79 15.07
N SER A 309 1.24 14.38 16.08
CA SER A 309 1.52 13.68 17.35
C SER A 309 0.23 13.11 17.97
N LEU A 310 0.34 11.91 18.53
CA LEU A 310 -0.76 11.26 19.23
C LEU A 310 -1.10 11.98 20.54
N GLN A 311 -2.39 12.03 20.87
CA GLN A 311 -2.88 12.55 22.14
C GLN A 311 -3.33 11.38 23.03
N ALA A 312 -2.87 11.34 24.28
CA ALA A 312 -3.19 10.25 25.19
C ALA A 312 -4.71 10.10 25.38
N GLY A 313 -5.20 8.87 25.21
CA GLY A 313 -6.62 8.53 25.35
C GLY A 313 -7.52 9.00 24.21
N GLN A 314 -6.96 9.55 23.12
CA GLN A 314 -7.72 9.90 21.92
C GLN A 314 -7.31 9.01 20.74
N PRO A 315 -8.26 8.42 20.01
CA PRO A 315 -7.93 7.63 18.84
C PRO A 315 -7.45 8.53 17.71
N TYR A 316 -6.51 8.03 16.92
CA TYR A 316 -5.99 8.70 15.74
C TYR A 316 -6.22 7.81 14.52
N TYR A 317 -6.99 8.29 13.55
CA TYR A 317 -7.51 7.49 12.44
C TYR A 317 -6.94 8.01 11.13
N LEU A 318 -6.50 7.10 10.28
CA LEU A 318 -6.12 7.37 8.90
C LEU A 318 -7.15 6.75 7.95
N GLY A 319 -7.31 7.38 6.79
CA GLY A 319 -8.04 6.84 5.66
C GLY A 319 -7.08 6.57 4.52
N MET A 320 -7.14 5.37 3.96
CA MET A 320 -6.53 5.02 2.68
C MET A 320 -7.62 5.03 1.61
N PHE A 321 -7.40 5.83 0.57
CA PHE A 321 -8.38 6.09 -0.49
C PHE A 321 -7.98 5.38 -1.78
N LEU A 322 -8.92 5.28 -2.72
CA LEU A 322 -8.73 4.69 -4.05
C LEU A 322 -8.40 3.18 -4.04
N ASN A 323 -8.64 2.51 -2.92
CA ASN A 323 -8.36 1.09 -2.70
C ASN A 323 -9.53 0.16 -3.12
N GLY A 324 -10.57 0.68 -3.79
CA GLY A 324 -11.77 -0.09 -4.13
C GLY A 324 -11.65 -1.05 -5.32
N ALA A 325 -10.51 -1.09 -6.00
CA ALA A 325 -10.24 -2.01 -7.11
C ALA A 325 -9.10 -2.96 -6.74
N TYR A 326 -9.25 -4.25 -7.06
CA TYR A 326 -8.30 -5.35 -6.79
C TYR A 326 -8.04 -5.70 -5.32
N GLN A 327 -7.97 -4.73 -4.42
CA GLN A 327 -7.45 -4.94 -3.06
C GLN A 327 -8.24 -5.96 -2.24
N GLU A 328 -9.56 -5.83 -2.18
CA GLU A 328 -10.41 -6.70 -1.35
C GLU A 328 -10.31 -8.17 -1.75
N ILE A 329 -10.20 -8.48 -3.04
CA ILE A 329 -10.19 -9.87 -3.53
C ILE A 329 -8.78 -10.49 -3.58
N MET A 330 -7.74 -9.66 -3.57
CA MET A 330 -6.33 -10.12 -3.64
C MET A 330 -5.67 -10.23 -2.26
N GLY A 331 -6.37 -9.82 -1.19
CA GLY A 331 -5.92 -9.96 0.19
C GLY A 331 -5.58 -11.41 0.55
N ASN A 332 -4.60 -11.58 1.44
CA ASN A 332 -4.26 -12.88 2.00
C ASN A 332 -4.15 -12.84 3.53
N LEU A 333 -4.30 -14.02 4.13
CA LEU A 333 -4.33 -14.25 5.58
C LEU A 333 -2.92 -14.28 6.21
N HIS A 334 -2.02 -13.36 5.84
CA HIS A 334 -0.69 -13.29 6.44
C HIS A 334 -0.81 -13.09 7.97
N ASN A 335 -0.07 -13.88 8.75
CA ASN A 335 -0.22 -13.96 10.20
C ASN A 335 -1.64 -14.26 10.72
N LEU A 336 -2.48 -14.87 9.88
CA LEU A 336 -3.88 -15.18 10.20
C LEU A 336 -4.73 -13.93 10.50
N PHE A 337 -4.33 -12.75 10.00
CA PHE A 337 -5.23 -11.60 9.96
C PHE A 337 -6.24 -11.81 8.84
N GLY A 338 -7.53 -11.89 9.21
CA GLY A 338 -8.62 -12.15 8.28
C GLY A 338 -9.22 -10.90 7.65
N ASP A 339 -10.33 -11.08 6.95
CA ASP A 339 -11.06 -10.01 6.29
C ASP A 339 -11.44 -8.90 7.27
N THR A 340 -11.48 -7.66 6.78
CA THR A 340 -11.87 -6.51 7.59
C THR A 340 -13.38 -6.29 7.61
N ASN A 341 -13.89 -5.58 8.61
CA ASN A 341 -15.29 -5.15 8.61
C ASN A 341 -15.57 -4.21 7.42
N ALA A 342 -16.57 -4.53 6.60
CA ALA A 342 -16.99 -3.67 5.49
C ALA A 342 -18.40 -3.10 5.73
N VAL A 343 -18.55 -1.78 5.52
CA VAL A 343 -19.80 -1.07 5.76
C VAL A 343 -20.24 -0.34 4.50
N HIS A 344 -21.43 -0.67 3.99
CA HIS A 344 -22.00 0.01 2.82
C HIS A 344 -22.83 1.22 3.27
N ILE A 345 -22.35 2.42 2.94
CA ILE A 345 -22.99 3.69 3.29
C ILE A 345 -23.74 4.22 2.08
N GLN A 346 -25.02 4.55 2.25
CA GLN A 346 -25.82 5.23 1.24
C GLN A 346 -26.13 6.65 1.70
N LEU A 347 -25.74 7.64 0.90
CA LEU A 347 -26.12 9.03 1.11
C LEU A 347 -27.62 9.24 0.85
N THR A 348 -28.21 10.12 1.66
CA THR A 348 -29.62 10.52 1.57
C THR A 348 -29.71 12.04 1.68
N PRO A 349 -30.82 12.68 1.28
CA PRO A 349 -30.97 14.12 1.43
C PRO A 349 -30.86 14.65 2.88
N LYS A 350 -30.96 13.77 3.89
CA LYS A 350 -30.89 14.12 5.32
C LYS A 350 -29.57 13.73 6.00
N GLY A 351 -28.60 13.17 5.28
CA GLY A 351 -27.37 12.61 5.84
C GLY A 351 -27.03 11.27 5.19
N TYR A 352 -26.77 10.23 5.98
CA TYR A 352 -26.43 8.90 5.47
C TYR A 352 -27.23 7.80 6.18
N LYS A 353 -27.28 6.62 5.56
CA LYS A 353 -27.75 5.38 6.20
C LYS A 353 -26.77 4.25 5.96
N ILE A 354 -26.59 3.41 6.97
CA ILE A 354 -25.84 2.16 6.83
C ILE A 354 -26.79 1.13 6.21
N LYS A 355 -26.49 0.68 5.00
CA LYS A 355 -27.33 -0.25 4.24
C LYS A 355 -26.98 -1.69 4.56
N HIS A 356 -25.69 -1.98 4.70
CA HIS A 356 -25.18 -3.32 4.90
C HIS A 356 -23.92 -3.27 5.77
N ILE A 357 -23.72 -4.30 6.59
CA ILE A 357 -22.52 -4.51 7.40
C ILE A 357 -22.08 -5.93 7.14
N VAL A 358 -20.87 -6.10 6.60
CA VAL A 358 -20.15 -7.36 6.55
C VAL A 358 -19.20 -7.36 7.74
N LYS A 359 -19.31 -8.37 8.59
CA LYS A 359 -18.34 -8.54 9.68
C LYS A 359 -17.07 -9.13 9.10
N GLY A 360 -15.92 -8.62 9.56
CA GLY A 360 -14.64 -9.24 9.29
C GLY A 360 -14.43 -10.49 10.12
N ASP A 361 -13.39 -11.24 9.81
CA ASP A 361 -13.21 -12.59 10.34
C ASP A 361 -12.84 -12.59 11.81
N THR A 362 -13.32 -13.61 12.52
CA THR A 362 -12.89 -13.93 13.88
C THR A 362 -11.76 -14.96 13.90
N MET A 363 -11.04 -15.07 15.02
CA MET A 363 -9.91 -16.00 15.13
C MET A 363 -10.32 -17.47 14.91
N ASP A 364 -11.53 -17.85 15.33
CA ASP A 364 -12.11 -19.17 15.05
C ASP A 364 -12.33 -19.42 13.56
N GLU A 365 -12.89 -18.46 12.82
CA GLU A 365 -13.12 -18.55 11.36
C GLU A 365 -11.80 -18.74 10.60
N VAL A 366 -10.77 -17.96 10.94
CA VAL A 366 -9.44 -18.10 10.31
C VAL A 366 -8.76 -19.41 10.71
N LEU A 367 -8.94 -19.90 11.94
CA LEU A 367 -8.41 -21.21 12.35
C LEU A 367 -9.08 -22.37 11.59
N VAL A 368 -10.38 -22.27 11.31
CA VAL A 368 -11.10 -23.24 10.47
C VAL A 368 -10.53 -23.26 9.05
N TYR A 369 -10.14 -22.10 8.51
CA TYR A 369 -9.50 -22.02 7.19
C TYR A 369 -8.20 -22.84 7.10
N VAL A 370 -7.40 -22.84 8.17
CA VAL A 370 -6.18 -23.67 8.29
C VAL A 370 -6.43 -25.07 8.88
N GLN A 371 -7.68 -25.55 8.79
CA GLN A 371 -8.12 -26.91 9.14
C GLN A 371 -8.02 -27.26 10.64
N TYR A 372 -8.07 -26.26 11.52
CA TYR A 372 -8.26 -26.50 12.95
C TYR A 372 -9.75 -26.62 13.29
N ASP A 373 -10.06 -27.53 14.20
CA ASP A 373 -11.37 -27.64 14.83
C ASP A 373 -11.31 -26.92 16.19
N THR A 374 -12.05 -25.83 16.29
CA THR A 374 -12.06 -24.96 17.47
C THR A 374 -12.78 -25.57 18.65
N GLU A 375 -13.77 -26.44 18.43
CA GLU A 375 -14.45 -27.18 19.50
C GLU A 375 -13.47 -28.18 20.15
N ASP A 376 -12.72 -28.91 19.32
CA ASP A 376 -11.66 -29.81 19.78
C ASP A 376 -10.55 -29.06 20.55
N MET A 377 -10.20 -27.85 20.12
CA MET A 377 -9.21 -27.02 20.83
C MET A 377 -9.69 -26.61 22.22
N ILE A 378 -10.95 -26.16 22.33
CA ILE A 378 -11.57 -25.81 23.62
C ILE A 378 -11.61 -27.04 24.54
N GLU A 379 -12.03 -28.20 24.01
CA GLU A 379 -12.10 -29.45 24.77
C GLU A 379 -10.73 -29.88 25.30
N ARG A 380 -9.66 -29.73 24.50
CA ARG A 380 -8.28 -30.00 24.96
C ARG A 380 -7.84 -29.06 26.08
N ILE A 381 -8.21 -27.78 26.03
CA ILE A 381 -7.92 -26.84 27.13
C ILE A 381 -8.71 -27.23 28.38
N ARG A 382 -9.97 -27.68 28.25
CA ARG A 382 -10.79 -28.15 29.37
C ARG A 382 -10.13 -29.33 30.09
N GLN A 383 -9.74 -30.36 29.35
CA GLN A 383 -9.07 -31.55 29.91
C GLN A 383 -7.73 -31.19 30.59
N ARG A 384 -6.96 -30.25 30.03
CA ARG A 384 -5.72 -29.76 30.66
C ARG A 384 -5.99 -29.00 31.95
N CYS A 385 -7.06 -28.21 32.00
CA CYS A 385 -7.46 -27.51 33.22
C CYS A 385 -7.88 -28.49 34.32
N GLU A 386 -8.65 -29.53 34.00
CA GLU A 386 -9.06 -30.57 34.95
C GLU A 386 -7.84 -31.27 35.57
N ARG A 387 -6.87 -31.65 34.75
CA ARG A 387 -5.62 -32.24 35.23
C ARG A 387 -4.83 -31.28 36.13
N ALA A 388 -4.72 -30.00 35.75
CA ALA A 388 -4.01 -29.00 36.55
C ALA A 388 -4.71 -28.71 37.90
N LEU A 389 -6.04 -28.85 37.96
CA LEU A 389 -6.81 -28.80 39.21
C LEU A 389 -6.52 -30.00 40.11
N GLU A 390 -6.49 -31.22 39.55
CA GLU A 390 -6.13 -32.43 40.29
C GLU A 390 -4.71 -32.37 40.85
N GLU A 391 -3.76 -31.85 40.05
CA GLU A 391 -2.37 -31.62 40.44
C GLU A 391 -2.18 -30.39 41.35
N LYS A 392 -3.26 -29.65 41.67
CA LYS A 392 -3.27 -28.43 42.51
C LYS A 392 -2.34 -27.31 42.01
N GLN A 393 -2.10 -27.24 40.70
CA GLN A 393 -1.32 -26.16 40.09
C GLN A 393 -2.14 -24.88 39.88
N ILE A 394 -3.45 -25.03 39.75
CA ILE A 394 -4.42 -23.92 39.61
C ILE A 394 -5.62 -24.13 40.53
N SER A 395 -6.33 -23.05 40.83
CA SER A 395 -7.61 -23.06 41.53
C SER A 395 -8.79 -23.20 40.57
N LEU A 396 -9.97 -23.59 41.11
CA LEU A 396 -11.21 -23.70 40.33
C LEU A 396 -11.57 -22.37 39.63
N THR A 397 -11.38 -21.25 40.34
CA THR A 397 -11.65 -19.91 39.80
C THR A 397 -10.72 -19.57 38.64
N GLU A 398 -9.43 -19.92 38.74
CA GLU A 398 -8.45 -19.70 37.66
C GLU A 398 -8.74 -20.57 36.44
N SER A 399 -9.13 -21.84 36.65
CA SER A 399 -9.55 -22.73 35.57
C SER A 399 -10.75 -22.19 34.80
N GLN A 400 -11.80 -21.74 35.51
CA GLN A 400 -12.98 -21.15 34.89
C GLN A 400 -12.63 -19.89 34.09
N LYS A 401 -11.80 -19.01 34.68
CA LYS A 401 -11.34 -17.79 34.03
C LYS A 401 -10.53 -18.09 32.77
N LEU A 402 -9.64 -19.09 32.81
CA LEU A 402 -8.83 -19.48 31.66
C LEU A 402 -9.69 -19.99 30.51
N LEU A 403 -10.63 -20.90 30.78
CA LEU A 403 -11.55 -21.43 29.78
C LEU A 403 -12.41 -20.34 29.14
N GLN A 404 -13.05 -19.50 29.95
CA GLN A 404 -13.85 -18.38 29.45
C GLN A 404 -13.02 -17.38 28.65
N THR A 405 -11.78 -17.12 29.06
CA THR A 405 -10.89 -16.23 28.34
C THR A 405 -10.47 -16.83 27.00
N TYR A 406 -10.19 -18.13 26.95
CA TYR A 406 -9.80 -18.83 25.73
C TYR A 406 -10.94 -18.84 24.70
N GLU A 407 -12.12 -19.30 25.10
CA GLU A 407 -13.32 -19.32 24.25
C GLU A 407 -13.68 -17.92 23.74
N LYS A 408 -13.69 -16.91 24.63
CA LYS A 408 -13.95 -15.52 24.24
C LYS A 408 -12.87 -14.97 23.30
N SER A 409 -11.63 -15.44 23.40
CA SER A 409 -10.55 -14.97 22.52
C SER A 409 -10.69 -15.54 21.12
N LEU A 410 -11.13 -16.80 20.98
CA LEU A 410 -11.40 -17.41 19.68
C LEU A 410 -12.52 -16.67 18.93
N SER A 411 -13.57 -16.24 19.63
CA SER A 411 -14.69 -15.51 19.02
C SER A 411 -14.42 -14.02 18.75
N LYS A 412 -13.18 -13.54 18.95
CA LYS A 412 -12.83 -12.13 18.71
C LYS A 412 -12.34 -11.93 17.29
N TYR A 413 -12.51 -10.69 16.82
CA TYR A 413 -11.93 -10.18 15.60
C TYR A 413 -10.40 -10.39 15.60
N THR A 414 -9.83 -10.68 14.43
CA THR A 414 -8.39 -11.00 14.31
C THR A 414 -7.47 -9.81 14.60
N TYR A 415 -7.97 -8.58 14.48
CA TYR A 415 -7.21 -7.35 14.70
C TYR A 415 -7.19 -6.92 16.17
N LEU A 416 -6.27 -6.02 16.51
CA LEU A 416 -6.08 -5.58 17.89
C LEU A 416 -7.18 -4.61 18.30
N CYS A 417 -7.53 -4.66 19.59
CA CYS A 417 -8.41 -3.68 20.21
C CYS A 417 -7.54 -2.56 20.80
N SER A 418 -7.87 -1.30 20.48
CA SER A 418 -7.30 -0.11 21.11
C SER A 418 -7.78 0.11 22.54
#